data_AF-A0A6G7B8B6-F1
#
_entry.id   AF-A0A6G7B8B6-F1
#
_cell.length_a   1.000
_cell.length_b   1.000
_cell.length_c   1.000
_cell.angle_alpha   90.00
_cell.angle_beta   90.00
_cell.angle_gamma   90.00
#
_symmetry.space_group_name_H-M   'P 1'
#
loop_
_entity.id
_entity.type
_entity.pdbx_description
1 polymer ?
#
loop_
_entity_poly.entity_id
_entity_poly.type
_entity_poly.pdbx_seq_one_letter_code
_entity_poly.pdbx_strand_id
1 'polypeptide(L)'
;MGCGTKGEKAAIIKELREKGYQLKYLLKAIGVSKSTYYFEINKSDVVADRNEELLMVIREIFEKNKHRYGVRRIYHELQIVDII
;
A
#
# COMPACT_ATOMS: atom_id res chain seq x y z
N MET A 1 2.15 -21.10 -13.01
CA MET A 1 3.20 -20.35 -12.28
C MET A 1 2.68 -18.93 -12.07
N GLY A 2 2.37 -18.57 -10.83
CA GLY A 2 1.67 -17.32 -10.51
C GLY A 2 2.54 -16.12 -10.84
N CYS A 3 2.17 -15.38 -11.88
CA CYS A 3 2.83 -14.14 -12.25
C CYS A 3 2.39 -13.07 -11.24
N GLY A 4 3.34 -12.46 -10.53
CA GLY A 4 3.08 -11.44 -9.51
C GLY A 4 2.15 -10.31 -9.98
N THR A 5 1.53 -9.62 -9.03
CA THR A 5 0.54 -8.56 -9.33
C THR A 5 1.15 -7.46 -10.21
N LYS A 6 0.31 -6.69 -10.92
CA LYS A 6 0.78 -5.58 -11.75
C LYS A 6 1.57 -4.54 -10.92
N GLY A 7 1.17 -4.33 -9.67
CA GLY A 7 1.87 -3.48 -8.70
C GLY A 7 3.26 -4.01 -8.34
N GLU A 8 3.40 -5.30 -8.03
CA GLU A 8 4.71 -5.92 -7.76
C GLU A 8 5.68 -5.77 -8.93
N LYS A 9 5.20 -6.00 -10.16
CA LYS A 9 5.99 -5.81 -11.36
C LYS A 9 6.43 -4.35 -11.54
N ALA A 10 5.55 -3.40 -11.25
CA ALA A 10 5.86 -1.98 -11.33
C ALA A 10 6.90 -1.55 -10.27
N ALA A 11 6.81 -2.09 -9.05
CA ALA A 11 7.78 -1.86 -7.99
C ALA A 11 9.19 -2.34 -8.39
N ILE A 12 9.30 -3.55 -8.93
CA ILE A 12 10.57 -4.10 -9.43
C ILE A 12 11.16 -3.21 -10.56
N ILE A 13 10.32 -2.74 -11.49
CA ILE A 13 10.77 -1.84 -12.56
C ILE A 13 11.25 -0.50 -12.00
N LYS A 14 10.60 0.03 -10.96
CA LYS A 14 11.00 1.28 -10.29
C LYS A 14 12.39 1.13 -9.64
N GLU A 15 12.62 0.05 -8.89
CA GLU A 15 13.92 -0.23 -8.28
C GLU A 15 15.04 -0.38 -9.33
N LEU A 16 14.77 -1.10 -10.43
CA LEU A 16 15.73 -1.24 -11.53
C LEU A 16 15.98 0.09 -12.26
N ARG A 17 14.97 0.96 -12.34
CA ARG A 17 15.15 2.31 -12.91
C ARG A 17 16.06 3.18 -12.04
N GLU A 18 15.95 3.09 -10.72
CA GLU A 18 16.83 3.80 -9.77
C GLU A 18 18.28 3.32 -9.86
N LYS A 19 18.49 2.04 -10.17
CA LYS A 19 19.83 1.47 -10.47
C LYS A 19 20.41 1.92 -11.81
N GLY A 20 19.68 2.71 -12.60
CA GLY A 20 20.16 3.30 -13.86
C GLY A 20 19.80 2.53 -15.13
N TYR A 21 18.98 1.47 -15.05
CA TYR A 21 18.56 0.72 -16.22
C TYR A 21 17.50 1.46 -17.06
N GLN A 22 17.59 1.35 -18.39
CA GLN A 22 16.64 2.00 -19.28
C GLN A 22 15.26 1.32 -19.24
N LEU A 23 14.23 2.12 -18.93
CA LEU A 23 12.83 1.67 -18.80
C LEU A 23 12.30 0.87 -20.01
N LYS A 24 12.75 1.21 -21.23
CA LYS A 24 12.35 0.52 -22.48
C LYS A 24 12.65 -0.98 -22.42
N TYR A 25 13.81 -1.37 -21.91
CA TYR A 25 14.21 -2.77 -21.81
C TYR A 25 13.52 -3.47 -20.65
N LEU A 26 13.33 -2.78 -19.52
CA LEU A 26 12.64 -3.32 -18.34
C LEU A 26 11.18 -3.68 -18.65
N LEU A 27 10.45 -2.80 -19.34
CA LEU A 27 9.08 -3.03 -19.75
C LEU A 27 8.95 -4.23 -20.71
N LYS A 28 9.91 -4.37 -21.63
CA LYS A 28 9.95 -5.49 -22.59
C LYS A 28 10.27 -6.82 -21.90
N ALA A 29 11.19 -6.82 -20.93
CA ALA A 29 11.59 -8.02 -20.22
C ALA A 29 10.47 -8.60 -19.33
N ILE A 30 9.72 -7.73 -18.66
CA ILE A 30 8.64 -8.13 -17.73
C ILE A 30 7.28 -8.23 -18.43
N GLY A 31 7.15 -7.68 -19.63
CA GLY A 31 5.91 -7.70 -20.42
C GLY A 31 4.84 -6.74 -19.88
N VAL A 32 5.27 -5.57 -19.39
CA VAL A 32 4.37 -4.54 -18.84
C VAL A 32 4.27 -3.38 -19.82
N SER A 33 3.05 -2.90 -20.06
CA SER A 33 2.85 -1.73 -20.92
C SER A 33 3.28 -0.45 -20.20
N LYS A 34 3.68 0.57 -20.97
CA LYS A 34 4.10 1.87 -20.42
C LYS A 34 2.97 2.52 -19.61
N SER A 35 1.72 2.41 -20.06
CA SER A 35 0.55 2.93 -19.34
C SER A 35 0.32 2.21 -18.02
N THR A 36 0.47 0.88 -17.97
CA THR A 36 0.37 0.11 -16.72
C THR A 36 1.43 0.53 -15.72
N TYR A 37 2.68 0.75 -16.16
CA TYR A 37 3.76 1.22 -15.29
C TYR A 37 3.45 2.59 -14.66
N TYR A 38 3.05 3.58 -15.46
CA TYR A 38 2.71 4.90 -14.92
C TYR A 38 1.43 4.89 -14.10
N PHE A 39 0.46 4.03 -14.42
CA PHE A 39 -0.73 3.86 -13.60
C PHE A 39 -0.39 3.35 -12.20
N GLU A 40 0.41 2.30 -12.09
CA GLU A 40 0.80 1.74 -10.79
C GLU A 40 1.73 2.69 -10.01
N ILE A 41 2.60 3.45 -10.67
CA ILE A 41 3.45 4.45 -10.00
C ILE A 41 2.65 5.67 -9.54
N ASN A 42 1.69 6.12 -10.35
CA ASN A 42 0.86 7.28 -10.04
C ASN A 42 -0.36 6.92 -9.19
N LYS A 43 -0.55 5.64 -8.89
CA LYS A 43 -1.48 5.16 -7.88
C LYS A 43 -0.87 5.51 -6.53
N SER A 44 -0.93 6.79 -6.18
CA SER A 44 -0.86 7.20 -4.78
C SER A 44 -2.05 6.55 -4.09
N ASP A 45 -1.80 5.83 -3.00
CA ASP A 45 -2.86 5.33 -2.15
C ASP A 45 -3.40 6.53 -1.35
N VAL A 46 -4.11 7.43 -2.02
CA VAL A 46 -4.79 8.60 -1.41
C VAL A 46 -5.69 8.16 -0.25
N VAL A 47 -6.17 6.92 -0.30
CA VAL A 47 -6.92 6.27 0.78
C VAL A 47 -6.02 5.93 1.97
N ALA A 48 -4.80 5.43 1.73
CA ALA A 48 -3.83 5.17 2.80
C ALA A 48 -3.39 6.48 3.47
N ASP A 49 -3.10 7.53 2.69
CA ASP A 49 -2.70 8.83 3.23
C ASP A 49 -3.82 9.44 4.10
N ARG A 50 -5.08 9.39 3.65
CA ARG A 50 -6.23 9.86 4.45
C ARG A 50 -6.47 9.03 5.71
N ASN A 51 -6.20 7.73 5.64
CA ASN A 51 -6.45 6.80 6.73
C ASN A 51 -5.21 6.61 7.62
N GLU A 52 -4.13 7.35 7.41
CA GLU A 52 -2.89 7.20 8.17
C GLU A 52 -3.12 7.54 9.65
N GLU A 53 -3.79 8.66 9.92
CA GLU A 53 -4.18 9.08 11.28
C GLU A 53 -5.09 8.04 11.95
N LEU A 54 -6.08 7.52 11.21
CA LEU A 54 -6.98 6.47 11.68
C LEU A 54 -6.22 5.18 12.03
N LEU A 55 -5.25 4.80 11.20
CA LEU A 55 -4.40 3.64 11.42
C LEU A 55 -3.52 3.79 12.66
N MET A 56 -3.01 4.99 12.93
CA MET A 56 -2.26 5.27 14.15
C MET A 56 -3.12 5.03 15.40
N VAL A 57 -4.33 5.58 15.43
CA VAL A 57 -5.25 5.40 16.56
C VAL A 57 -5.64 3.94 16.74
N ILE A 58 -5.94 3.22 15.66
CA ILE A 58 -6.23 1.77 15.71
C ILE A 58 -5.05 1.02 16.35
N ARG A 59 -3.82 1.34 15.97
CA ARG A 59 -2.62 0.71 16.55
C ARG A 59 -2.47 1.02 18.03
N GLU A 60 -2.69 2.27 18.44
CA GLU A 60 -2.64 2.65 19.85
C GLU A 60 -3.66 1.89 20.70
N ILE A 61 -4.92 1.81 20.24
CA ILE A 61 -5.98 1.04 20.90
C ILE A 61 -5.57 -0.43 21.00
N PHE A 62 -5.01 -0.99 19.93
CA PHE A 62 -4.60 -2.37 19.87
C PHE A 62 -3.46 -2.67 20.87
N GLU A 63 -2.45 -1.81 20.95
CA GLU A 63 -1.31 -1.94 21.86
C GLU A 63 -1.73 -1.75 23.33
N LYS A 64 -2.51 -0.70 23.60
CA LYS A 64 -3.04 -0.38 24.94
C LYS A 64 -3.83 -1.55 25.53
N ASN A 65 -4.58 -2.25 24.68
CA ASN A 65 -5.37 -3.41 25.06
C ASN A 65 -4.61 -4.74 24.96
N LYS A 66 -3.27 -4.70 24.86
CA LYS A 66 -2.37 -5.87 24.81
C LYS A 66 -2.78 -6.85 23.71
N HIS A 67 -3.20 -6.33 22.56
CA HIS A 67 -3.65 -7.09 21.39
C HIS A 67 -4.88 -7.99 21.63
N ARG A 68 -5.60 -7.80 22.75
CA ARG A 68 -6.80 -8.61 23.08
C ARG A 68 -8.03 -8.16 22.30
N TYR A 69 -8.00 -6.95 21.76
CA TYR A 69 -9.16 -6.35 21.11
C TYR A 69 -9.13 -6.69 19.63
N GLY A 70 -10.17 -7.41 19.18
CA GLY A 70 -10.44 -7.61 17.76
C GLY A 70 -11.23 -6.44 17.17
N VAL A 71 -11.47 -6.51 15.85
CA VAL A 71 -12.09 -5.45 15.03
C VAL A 71 -13.31 -4.81 15.70
N ARG A 72 -14.24 -5.61 16.22
CA ARG A 72 -15.50 -5.10 16.82
C ARG A 72 -15.26 -4.23 18.06
N ARG A 73 -14.27 -4.57 18.89
CA ARG A 73 -13.94 -3.79 20.09
C ARG A 73 -13.20 -2.52 19.75
N ILE A 74 -12.28 -2.59 18.78
CA ILE A 74 -11.58 -1.42 18.26
C ILE A 74 -12.56 -0.43 17.64
N TYR A 75 -13.52 -0.92 16.84
CA TYR A 75 -14.57 -0.07 16.26
C TYR A 75 -15.39 0.67 17.33
N HIS A 76 -15.76 -0.02 18.41
CA HIS A 76 -16.48 0.61 19.51
C HIS A 76 -15.62 1.64 20.27
N GLU A 77 -14.32 1.41 20.44
CA GLU A 77 -13.43 2.43 21.02
C GLU A 77 -13.28 3.64 20.09
N LEU A 78 -13.19 3.42 18.78
CA LEU A 78 -13.12 4.51 17.80
C LEU A 78 -14.39 5.39 17.81
N GLN A 79 -15.56 4.78 18.01
CA GLN A 79 -16.83 5.51 18.19
C GLN A 79 -16.90 6.27 19.51
N ILE A 80 -16.31 5.75 20.60
CA ILE A 80 -16.27 6.46 21.90
C ILE A 80 -15.37 7.70 21.82
N VAL A 81 -14.31 7.64 21.02
CA VAL A 81 -13.34 8.74 20.85
C VAL A 81 -13.80 9.75 19.78
N ASP A 82 -15.00 9.57 19.20
CA ASP A 82 -15.60 10.42 18.15
C ASP A 82 -14.71 10.60 16.90
N ILE A 83 -13.91 9.58 16.57
CA ILE A 83 -13.02 9.59 15.40
C ILE A 83 -13.77 9.13 14.13
N ILE A 84 -14.90 8.42 14.28
CA ILE A 84 -15.72 7.88 13.20
C ILE A 84 -17.21 8.04 13.51
#